data_AF-A0A1B6MR43-F1
#
_entry.id   AF-A0A1B6MR43-F1
#
_cell.length_a   1.000
_cell.length_b   1.000
_cell.length_c   1.000
_cell.angle_alpha   90.00
_cell.angle_beta   90.00
_cell.angle_gamma   90.00
#
_symmetry.space_group_name_H-M   'P 1'
#
loop_
_entity.id
_entity.type
_entity.pdbx_description
1 polymer ?
#
loop_
_entity_poly.entity_id
_entity_poly.type
_entity_poly.pdbx_seq_one_letter_code
_entity_poly.pdbx_strand_id
1 'polypeptide(L)'
;MEDERWTTRDKLDQFRGVTALYNSTNAKIKEKTQALRKKQTKDIKNLTTQNKKFREQYEEVLHGDKKNLLPALHAHPTMQMAFKNLNPEGIEEELKQSIFCKNKELDRLRFKKKNLEENFLNKKLGLAELNQESDEVPDNYLWEQEIANQIKSISVKLSAARATKAVYDKALNILQKDAIRFDEVLEGLRKDLVHQCESIVKAVEMGQNMSEELDTLQREYKTTERAVRTNMKQRDRAIRGLRAEIDNARLHSHTGIRESRNVMPPQQLRTSSPNLADDTETNKDAIDDSVVKREITISKDTLNQIKEAAVVHRIQDICPRMEEQKRQKARLLKQVQENEEQLSRMLDLHNQLDVMLEVVMYHTMTDEAKQIKEEKEKLQEEIEEQSEILIQTNEDLISMGKKTVAVRTALLSLNLMLDTVYRGTEMSLYEISMDVDDQSVNATRPLRQPNTEALSLMELVTKKVKWLVEQVSPEDLEAKPKVTTKLAIESTSKAGIEDEADNIVSDMLDELEDMDDPDVLTRKDIKAESKRLVELYDNPRAMFEDQGGPKYKKHKCF
;
A
#
# COMPACT_ATOMS: atom_id res chain seq x y z
N MET A 1 73.86 -61.45 -70.44
CA MET A 1 74.65 -60.28 -70.84
C MET A 1 75.71 -60.06 -69.77
N GLU A 2 76.90 -60.61 -70.02
CA GLU A 2 78.05 -60.55 -69.12
C GLU A 2 78.81 -59.26 -69.40
N ASP A 3 78.64 -58.27 -68.54
CA ASP A 3 79.43 -57.04 -68.54
C ASP A 3 80.67 -57.28 -67.65
N GLU A 4 81.87 -57.27 -68.24
CA GLU A 4 83.17 -57.61 -67.61
C GLU A 4 83.64 -56.60 -66.53
N ARG A 5 82.91 -55.50 -66.34
CA ARG A 5 83.28 -54.46 -65.36
C ARG A 5 82.79 -54.74 -63.93
N TRP A 6 81.97 -55.77 -63.73
CA TRP A 6 81.27 -56.00 -62.46
C TRP A 6 81.71 -57.33 -61.86
N THR A 7 82.43 -57.27 -60.74
CA THR A 7 82.84 -58.48 -60.03
C THR A 7 81.62 -59.24 -59.47
N THR A 8 81.72 -60.56 -59.35
CA THR A 8 80.65 -61.40 -58.77
C THR A 8 80.26 -60.96 -57.36
N ARG A 9 81.19 -60.32 -56.64
CA ARG A 9 80.98 -59.70 -55.33
C ARG A 9 80.05 -58.48 -55.40
N ASP A 10 80.23 -57.58 -56.38
CA ASP A 10 79.36 -56.40 -56.54
C ASP A 10 77.92 -56.77 -56.89
N LYS A 11 77.72 -57.79 -57.74
CA LYS A 11 76.39 -58.31 -58.05
C LYS A 11 75.71 -58.88 -56.80
N LEU A 12 76.47 -59.59 -55.96
CA LEU A 12 75.97 -60.18 -54.73
C LEU A 12 75.63 -59.12 -53.67
N ASP A 13 76.43 -58.05 -53.58
CA ASP A 13 76.14 -56.92 -52.70
C ASP A 13 74.95 -56.08 -53.18
N GLN A 14 74.74 -55.93 -54.50
CA GLN A 14 73.50 -55.36 -55.04
C GLN A 14 72.28 -56.24 -54.78
N PHE A 15 72.36 -57.56 -54.97
CA PHE A 15 71.27 -58.46 -54.61
C PHE A 15 70.97 -58.44 -53.11
N ARG A 16 72.00 -58.33 -52.25
CA ARG A 16 71.82 -58.12 -50.81
C ARG A 16 71.15 -56.79 -50.51
N GLY A 17 71.54 -55.71 -51.20
CA GLY A 17 70.92 -54.39 -51.09
C GLY A 17 69.44 -54.40 -51.50
N VAL A 18 69.10 -55.02 -52.63
CA VAL A 18 67.72 -55.18 -53.09
C VAL A 18 66.92 -56.05 -52.12
N THR A 19 67.51 -57.14 -51.60
CA THR A 19 66.85 -58.00 -50.61
C THR A 19 66.64 -57.26 -49.28
N ALA A 20 67.61 -56.45 -48.83
CA ALA A 20 67.48 -55.63 -47.63
C ALA A 20 66.42 -54.54 -47.78
N LEU A 21 66.35 -53.88 -48.94
CA LEU A 21 65.29 -52.93 -49.28
C LEU A 21 63.92 -53.62 -49.32
N TYR A 22 63.81 -54.78 -49.97
CA TYR A 22 62.57 -55.56 -50.01
C TYR A 22 62.09 -56.02 -48.62
N ASN A 23 63.02 -56.42 -47.75
CA ASN A 23 62.70 -56.78 -46.37
C ASN A 23 62.29 -55.55 -45.55
N SER A 24 62.95 -54.40 -45.75
CA SER A 24 62.59 -53.13 -45.11
C SER A 24 61.23 -52.60 -45.57
N THR A 25 60.91 -52.67 -46.87
CA THR A 25 59.60 -52.28 -47.40
C THR A 25 58.51 -53.23 -46.90
N ASN A 26 58.75 -54.54 -46.88
CA ASN A 26 57.81 -55.51 -46.32
C ASN A 26 57.58 -55.32 -44.82
N ALA A 27 58.62 -54.98 -44.05
CA ALA A 27 58.47 -54.64 -42.63
C ALA A 27 57.56 -53.41 -42.46
N LYS A 28 57.80 -52.35 -43.24
CA LYS A 28 56.95 -51.14 -43.24
C LYS A 28 55.51 -51.42 -43.67
N ILE A 29 55.29 -52.31 -44.65
CA ILE A 29 53.94 -52.71 -45.09
C ILE A 29 53.24 -53.52 -43.99
N LYS A 30 53.94 -54.45 -43.33
CA LYS A 30 53.41 -55.21 -42.18
C LYS A 30 53.03 -54.29 -41.02
N GLU A 31 53.87 -53.30 -40.71
CA GLU A 31 53.59 -52.32 -39.67
C GLU A 31 52.35 -51.46 -40.01
N LYS A 32 52.28 -50.93 -41.24
CA LYS A 32 51.11 -50.16 -41.72
C LYS A 32 49.82 -50.99 -41.70
N THR A 33 49.87 -52.23 -42.16
CA THR A 33 48.70 -53.13 -42.14
C THR A 33 48.29 -53.52 -40.72
N GLN A 34 49.24 -53.71 -39.80
CA GLN A 34 48.95 -53.96 -38.39
C GLN A 34 48.35 -52.73 -37.70
N ALA A 35 48.85 -51.52 -37.98
CA ALA A 35 48.28 -50.28 -37.49
C ALA A 35 46.85 -50.07 -38.01
N LEU A 36 46.60 -50.36 -39.28
CA LEU A 36 45.27 -50.29 -39.89
C LEU A 36 44.30 -51.31 -39.28
N ARG A 37 44.73 -52.56 -39.07
CA ARG A 37 43.93 -53.58 -38.36
C ARG A 37 43.60 -53.17 -36.93
N LYS A 38 44.55 -52.58 -36.19
CA LYS A 38 44.30 -52.06 -34.84
C LYS A 38 43.26 -50.93 -34.85
N LYS A 39 43.33 -50.03 -35.84
CA LYS A 39 42.34 -48.96 -36.03
C LYS A 39 40.95 -49.54 -36.33
N GLN A 40 40.84 -50.42 -37.31
CA GLN A 40 39.59 -51.10 -37.66
C GLN A 40 38.99 -51.89 -36.49
N THR A 41 39.82 -52.56 -35.68
CA THR A 41 39.34 -53.27 -34.49
C THR A 41 38.77 -52.33 -33.43
N LYS A 42 39.39 -51.15 -33.23
CA LYS A 42 38.86 -50.12 -32.35
C LYS A 42 37.54 -49.56 -32.89
N ASP A 43 37.47 -49.30 -34.18
CA ASP A 43 36.27 -48.78 -34.84
C ASP A 43 35.11 -49.79 -34.73
N ILE A 44 35.36 -51.09 -34.94
CA ILE A 44 34.37 -52.15 -34.73
C ILE A 44 33.89 -52.19 -33.27
N LYS A 45 34.79 -52.10 -32.28
CA LYS A 45 34.40 -52.05 -30.86
C LYS A 45 33.58 -50.81 -30.52
N ASN A 46 33.91 -49.66 -31.12
CA ASN A 46 33.14 -48.44 -30.94
C ASN A 46 31.74 -48.58 -31.56
N LEU A 47 31.63 -49.16 -32.76
CA LEU A 47 30.35 -49.40 -33.41
C LEU A 47 29.50 -50.44 -32.68
N THR A 48 30.09 -51.48 -32.09
CA THR A 48 29.32 -52.47 -31.29
C THR A 48 28.83 -51.86 -29.98
N THR A 49 29.64 -51.05 -29.31
CA THR A 49 29.20 -50.32 -28.11
C THR A 49 28.12 -49.28 -28.41
N GLN A 50 28.23 -48.56 -29.53
CA GLN A 50 27.17 -47.65 -29.99
C GLN A 50 25.89 -48.41 -30.34
N ASN A 51 25.96 -49.51 -31.08
CA ASN A 51 24.78 -50.33 -31.37
C ASN A 51 24.11 -50.87 -30.10
N LYS A 52 24.89 -51.27 -29.09
CA LYS A 52 24.34 -51.69 -27.81
C LYS A 52 23.59 -50.55 -27.13
N LYS A 53 24.19 -49.35 -27.08
CA LYS A 53 23.53 -48.15 -26.54
C LYS A 53 22.26 -47.80 -27.29
N PHE A 54 22.26 -47.86 -28.62
CA PHE A 54 21.06 -47.59 -29.42
C PHE A 54 19.98 -48.64 -29.22
N ARG A 55 20.33 -49.92 -29.02
CA ARG A 55 19.37 -50.96 -28.65
C ARG A 55 18.76 -50.71 -27.27
N GLU A 56 19.58 -50.35 -26.29
CA GLU A 56 19.09 -49.98 -24.94
C GLU A 56 18.14 -48.77 -25.01
N GLN A 57 18.50 -47.72 -25.76
CA GLN A 57 17.62 -46.56 -25.99
C GLN A 57 16.34 -46.92 -26.74
N TYR A 58 16.42 -47.82 -27.72
CA TYR A 58 15.25 -48.26 -28.47
C TYR A 58 14.30 -49.10 -27.59
N GLU A 59 14.83 -49.97 -26.73
CA GLU A 59 14.04 -50.70 -25.74
C GLU A 59 13.38 -49.75 -24.72
N GLU A 60 14.07 -48.68 -24.31
CA GLU A 60 13.49 -47.63 -23.47
C GLU A 60 12.33 -46.91 -24.17
N VAL A 61 12.48 -46.56 -25.45
CA VAL A 61 11.40 -45.93 -26.22
C VAL A 61 10.22 -46.87 -26.44
N LEU A 62 10.48 -48.16 -26.69
CA LEU A 62 9.45 -49.14 -27.04
C LEU A 62 8.66 -49.64 -25.82
N HIS A 63 9.28 -49.64 -24.63
CA HIS A 63 8.65 -50.08 -23.38
C HIS A 63 8.38 -48.94 -22.39
N GLY A 64 8.73 -47.70 -22.75
CA GLY A 64 8.60 -46.50 -21.93
C GLY A 64 9.57 -46.45 -20.74
N ASP A 65 9.50 -45.35 -19.98
CA ASP A 65 10.38 -45.00 -18.86
C ASP A 65 10.16 -45.87 -17.60
N LYS A 66 10.39 -47.19 -17.71
CA LYS A 66 10.34 -48.14 -16.57
C LYS A 66 11.33 -47.76 -15.46
N LYS A 67 12.44 -47.12 -15.83
CA LYS A 67 13.51 -46.71 -14.90
C LYS A 67 13.09 -45.61 -13.93
N ASN A 68 12.16 -44.73 -14.34
CA ASN A 68 11.67 -43.63 -13.51
C ASN A 68 10.42 -44.01 -12.70
N LEU A 69 9.60 -44.93 -13.23
CA LEU A 69 8.33 -45.33 -12.62
C LEU A 69 8.51 -46.28 -11.41
N LEU A 70 9.46 -47.22 -11.46
CA LEU A 70 9.71 -48.16 -10.36
C LEU A 70 10.23 -47.50 -9.07
N PRO A 71 11.12 -46.48 -9.13
CA PRO A 71 11.47 -45.67 -7.97
C PRO A 71 10.31 -44.84 -7.42
N ALA A 72 9.42 -44.32 -8.27
CA ALA A 72 8.25 -43.56 -7.83
C ALA A 72 7.28 -44.41 -6.98
N LEU A 73 7.25 -45.72 -7.21
CA LEU A 73 6.43 -46.69 -6.47
C LEU A 73 7.15 -47.32 -5.26
N HIS A 74 8.31 -46.80 -4.85
CA HIS A 74 9.11 -47.37 -3.76
C HIS A 74 8.37 -47.44 -2.41
N ALA A 75 7.41 -46.53 -2.16
CA ALA A 75 6.60 -46.53 -0.94
C ALA A 75 5.64 -47.75 -0.83
N HIS A 76 5.38 -48.45 -1.93
CA HIS A 76 4.42 -49.56 -1.98
C HIS A 76 5.07 -50.81 -2.63
N PRO A 77 5.78 -51.65 -1.85
CA PRO A 77 6.51 -52.82 -2.36
C PRO A 77 5.63 -53.84 -3.09
N THR A 78 4.38 -53.97 -2.67
CA THR A 78 3.40 -54.89 -3.27
C THR A 78 2.98 -54.42 -4.67
N MET A 79 2.75 -53.12 -4.85
CA MET A 79 2.45 -52.51 -6.15
C MET A 79 3.67 -52.58 -7.07
N GLN A 80 4.87 -52.36 -6.53
CA GLN A 80 6.10 -52.47 -7.30
C GLN A 80 6.33 -53.88 -7.87
N MET A 81 6.01 -54.92 -7.10
CA MET A 81 6.08 -56.31 -7.59
C MET A 81 5.01 -56.62 -8.64
N ALA A 82 3.78 -56.14 -8.45
CA ALA A 82 2.69 -56.34 -9.41
C ALA A 82 2.98 -55.66 -10.76
N PHE A 83 3.54 -54.45 -10.74
CA PHE A 83 3.74 -53.61 -11.92
C PHE A 83 5.09 -53.81 -12.62
N LYS A 84 5.96 -54.70 -12.13
CA LYS A 84 7.33 -54.88 -12.63
C LYS A 84 7.42 -55.25 -14.11
N ASN A 85 6.44 -55.98 -14.63
CA ASN A 85 6.45 -56.51 -16.00
C ASN A 85 5.49 -55.77 -16.95
N LEU A 86 4.76 -54.77 -16.46
CA LEU A 86 3.78 -54.05 -17.27
C LEU A 86 4.40 -52.83 -17.97
N ASN A 87 3.78 -52.41 -19.07
CA ASN A 87 4.10 -51.15 -19.71
C ASN A 87 3.49 -49.98 -18.92
N PRO A 88 4.05 -48.75 -19.01
CA PRO A 88 3.54 -47.60 -18.27
C PRO A 88 2.04 -47.34 -18.45
N GLU A 89 1.52 -47.51 -19.67
CA GLU A 89 0.07 -47.40 -19.96
C GLU A 89 -0.75 -48.46 -19.21
N GLY A 90 -0.28 -49.71 -19.19
CA GLY A 90 -0.94 -50.78 -18.43
C GLY A 90 -0.88 -50.57 -16.92
N ILE A 91 0.20 -49.96 -16.42
CA ILE A 91 0.31 -49.59 -15.00
C ILE A 91 -0.69 -48.49 -14.65
N GLU A 92 -0.86 -47.51 -15.54
CA GLU A 92 -1.86 -46.44 -15.35
C GLU A 92 -3.29 -47.01 -15.31
N GLU A 93 -3.63 -47.93 -16.22
CA GLU A 93 -4.94 -48.60 -16.24
C GLU A 93 -5.19 -49.42 -14.97
N GLU A 94 -4.24 -50.25 -14.54
CA GLU A 94 -4.37 -51.02 -13.30
C GLU A 94 -4.44 -50.12 -12.07
N LEU A 95 -3.72 -48.99 -12.05
CA LEU A 95 -3.80 -48.02 -10.97
C LEU A 95 -5.18 -47.34 -10.94
N LYS A 96 -5.71 -46.92 -12.10
CA LYS A 96 -7.07 -46.37 -12.22
C LYS A 96 -8.11 -47.39 -11.75
N GLN A 97 -7.97 -48.65 -12.14
CA GLN A 97 -8.85 -49.73 -11.69
C GLN A 97 -8.74 -49.96 -10.17
N SER A 98 -7.53 -49.96 -9.61
CA SER A 98 -7.31 -50.08 -8.17
C SER A 98 -7.95 -48.94 -7.39
N ILE A 99 -7.79 -47.69 -7.87
CA ILE A 99 -8.43 -46.50 -7.30
C ILE A 99 -9.95 -46.62 -7.36
N PHE A 100 -10.50 -47.03 -8.51
CA PHE A 100 -11.93 -47.26 -8.66
C PHE A 100 -12.48 -48.29 -7.67
N CYS A 101 -11.79 -49.43 -7.52
CA CYS A 101 -12.18 -50.47 -6.55
C CYS A 101 -12.14 -49.95 -5.11
N LYS A 102 -11.08 -49.23 -4.72
CA LYS A 102 -10.96 -48.64 -3.38
C LYS A 102 -12.02 -47.58 -3.10
N ASN A 103 -12.33 -46.72 -4.08
CA ASN A 103 -13.39 -45.72 -3.95
C ASN A 103 -14.75 -46.39 -3.78
N LYS A 104 -15.04 -47.44 -4.55
CA LYS A 104 -16.27 -48.22 -4.39
C LYS A 104 -16.39 -48.88 -3.01
N GLU A 105 -15.29 -49.39 -2.46
CA GLU A 105 -15.25 -49.91 -1.08
C GLU A 105 -15.47 -48.81 -0.04
N LEU A 106 -14.87 -47.64 -0.24
CA LEU A 106 -15.04 -46.46 0.60
C LEU A 106 -16.50 -46.01 0.62
N ASP A 107 -17.14 -45.91 -0.54
CA ASP A 107 -18.55 -45.54 -0.66
C ASP A 107 -19.47 -46.56 0.03
N ARG A 108 -19.17 -47.86 -0.12
CA ARG A 108 -19.89 -48.92 0.61
C ARG A 108 -19.75 -48.77 2.13
N LEU A 109 -18.56 -48.40 2.61
CA LEU A 109 -18.32 -48.15 4.04
C LEU A 109 -19.03 -46.89 4.53
N ARG A 110 -19.02 -45.81 3.75
CA ARG A 110 -19.77 -44.57 4.05
C ARG A 110 -21.26 -44.82 4.15
N PHE A 111 -21.82 -45.57 3.19
CA PHE A 111 -23.24 -45.95 3.23
C PHE A 111 -23.58 -46.78 4.47
N LYS A 112 -22.76 -47.78 4.79
CA LYS A 112 -22.93 -48.58 6.02
C LYS A 112 -22.86 -47.73 7.28
N LYS A 113 -21.91 -46.79 7.34
CA LYS A 113 -21.76 -45.87 8.47
C LYS A 113 -23.02 -45.01 8.63
N LYS A 114 -23.50 -44.38 7.56
CA LYS A 114 -24.72 -43.56 7.57
C LYS A 114 -25.93 -44.37 8.04
N ASN A 115 -26.11 -45.58 7.51
CA ASN A 115 -27.21 -46.45 7.92
C ASN A 115 -27.09 -46.86 9.41
N LEU A 116 -25.87 -47.12 9.91
CA LEU A 116 -25.66 -47.39 11.33
C LEU A 116 -25.95 -46.16 12.21
N GLU A 117 -25.61 -44.96 11.77
CA GLU A 117 -25.91 -43.70 12.45
C GLU A 117 -27.42 -43.44 12.52
N GLU A 118 -28.14 -43.64 11.41
CA GLU A 118 -29.61 -43.54 11.38
C GLU A 118 -30.26 -44.58 12.30
N ASN A 119 -29.80 -45.84 12.26
CA ASN A 119 -30.30 -46.88 13.17
C ASN A 119 -29.99 -46.57 14.65
N PHE A 120 -28.83 -45.99 14.93
CA PHE A 120 -28.47 -45.55 16.27
C PHE A 120 -29.38 -44.40 16.73
N LEU A 121 -29.64 -43.42 15.86
CA LEU A 121 -30.53 -42.31 16.16
C LEU A 121 -31.96 -42.79 16.44
N ASN A 122 -32.49 -43.69 15.60
CA ASN A 122 -33.82 -44.28 15.78
C ASN A 122 -33.93 -45.06 17.10
N LYS A 123 -32.90 -45.83 17.46
CA LYS A 123 -32.86 -46.52 18.76
C LYS A 123 -32.78 -45.55 19.94
N LYS A 124 -32.02 -44.46 19.80
CA LYS A 124 -31.93 -43.43 20.84
C LYS A 124 -33.25 -42.68 21.02
N LEU A 125 -33.96 -42.42 19.93
CA LEU A 125 -35.29 -41.82 19.94
C LEU A 125 -36.30 -42.76 20.59
N GLY A 126 -36.32 -44.04 20.22
CA GLY A 126 -37.18 -45.05 20.87
C GLY A 126 -36.88 -45.24 22.37
N LEU A 127 -35.61 -45.13 22.79
CA LEU A 127 -35.26 -45.11 24.22
C LEU A 127 -35.78 -43.84 24.93
N ALA A 128 -35.78 -42.69 24.26
CA ALA A 128 -36.32 -41.47 24.83
C ALA A 128 -37.85 -41.53 25.00
N GLU A 129 -38.56 -42.12 24.04
CA GLU A 129 -40.00 -42.38 24.09
C GLU A 129 -40.36 -43.34 25.24
N LEU A 130 -39.62 -44.46 25.39
CA LEU A 130 -39.78 -45.40 26.51
C LEU A 130 -39.48 -44.78 27.87
N ASN A 131 -38.50 -43.87 27.94
CA ASN A 131 -38.18 -43.16 29.18
C ASN A 131 -39.25 -42.11 29.54
N GLN A 132 -39.97 -41.54 28.55
CA GLN A 132 -41.09 -40.64 28.78
C GLN A 132 -42.34 -41.36 29.33
N GLU A 133 -42.52 -42.64 29.03
CA GLU A 133 -43.62 -43.46 29.57
C GLU A 133 -43.38 -43.94 31.02
N SER A 134 -42.16 -43.80 31.54
CA SER A 134 -41.74 -44.24 32.88
C SER A 134 -41.56 -43.06 33.84
N ASP A 135 -42.51 -42.12 33.90
CA ASP A 135 -42.52 -41.04 34.90
C ASP A 135 -43.11 -41.55 36.24
N GLU A 136 -42.39 -42.46 36.90
CA GLU A 136 -42.40 -42.56 38.36
C GLU A 136 -41.05 -42.06 38.85
N VAL A 137 -41.02 -40.81 39.32
CA VAL A 137 -39.81 -40.15 39.84
C VAL A 137 -39.36 -40.88 41.12
N PRO A 138 -38.18 -41.53 41.14
CA PRO A 138 -37.64 -42.10 42.37
C PRO A 138 -37.09 -40.96 43.25
N ASP A 139 -37.26 -41.05 44.57
CA ASP A 139 -36.76 -40.08 45.58
C ASP A 139 -35.23 -39.82 45.52
N ASN A 140 -34.49 -40.55 44.68
CA ASN A 140 -33.05 -40.40 44.43
C ASN A 140 -32.66 -39.32 43.40
N TYR A 141 -33.63 -38.61 42.80
CA TYR A 141 -33.39 -37.71 41.66
C TYR A 141 -32.46 -36.50 41.96
N LEU A 142 -32.43 -36.04 43.21
CA LEU A 142 -31.65 -34.86 43.60
C LEU A 142 -30.13 -35.10 43.62
N TRP A 143 -29.67 -36.23 44.16
CA TRP A 143 -28.23 -36.51 44.22
C TRP A 143 -27.68 -36.93 42.85
N GLU A 144 -28.51 -37.56 42.01
CA GLU A 144 -28.16 -37.86 40.62
C GLU A 144 -28.02 -36.59 39.78
N GLN A 145 -28.88 -35.58 39.98
CA GLN A 145 -28.72 -34.26 39.36
C GLN A 145 -27.47 -33.53 39.86
N GLU A 146 -27.17 -33.59 41.15
CA GLU A 146 -25.95 -33.00 41.73
C GLU A 146 -24.70 -33.60 41.07
N ILE A 147 -24.64 -34.93 40.94
CA ILE A 147 -23.54 -35.62 40.26
C ILE A 147 -23.51 -35.26 38.78
N ALA A 148 -24.64 -35.21 38.09
CA ALA A 148 -24.70 -34.82 36.68
C ALA A 148 -24.20 -33.38 36.47
N ASN A 149 -24.53 -32.46 37.38
CA ASN A 149 -24.05 -31.07 37.35
C ASN A 149 -22.55 -30.99 37.66
N GLN A 150 -22.04 -31.78 38.60
CA GLN A 150 -20.61 -31.88 38.87
C GLN A 150 -19.85 -32.43 37.66
N ILE A 151 -20.34 -33.50 37.03
CA ILE A 151 -19.78 -34.08 35.80
C ILE A 151 -19.77 -33.05 34.66
N LYS A 152 -20.87 -32.32 34.47
CA LYS A 152 -20.94 -31.23 33.48
C LYS A 152 -19.91 -30.15 33.79
N SER A 153 -19.78 -29.73 35.05
CA SER A 153 -18.79 -28.72 35.45
C SER A 153 -17.35 -29.18 35.18
N ILE A 154 -17.03 -30.46 35.43
CA ILE A 154 -15.72 -31.05 35.17
C ILE A 154 -15.49 -31.15 33.66
N SER A 155 -16.50 -31.54 32.88
CA SER A 155 -16.44 -31.59 31.42
C SER A 155 -16.14 -30.22 30.81
N VAL A 156 -16.81 -29.17 31.29
CA VAL A 156 -16.56 -27.78 30.87
C VAL A 156 -15.13 -27.35 31.24
N LYS A 157 -14.69 -27.64 32.47
CA LYS A 157 -13.31 -27.36 32.90
C LYS A 157 -12.27 -28.09 32.04
N LEU A 158 -12.53 -29.34 31.68
CA LEU A 158 -11.66 -30.15 30.84
C LEU A 158 -11.64 -29.63 29.40
N SER A 159 -12.79 -29.23 28.86
CA SER A 159 -12.88 -28.57 27.55
C SER A 159 -12.08 -27.27 27.52
N ALA A 160 -12.24 -26.42 28.54
CA ALA A 160 -11.45 -25.19 28.69
C ALA A 160 -9.94 -25.47 28.82
N ALA A 161 -9.56 -26.53 29.57
CA ALA A 161 -8.17 -26.97 29.69
C ALA A 161 -7.60 -27.46 28.34
N ARG A 162 -8.39 -28.15 27.51
CA ARG A 162 -7.97 -28.54 26.15
C ARG A 162 -7.82 -27.33 25.24
N ALA A 163 -8.74 -26.37 25.30
CA ALA A 163 -8.67 -25.15 24.51
C ALA A 163 -7.43 -24.31 24.87
N THR A 164 -7.16 -24.12 26.16
CA THR A 164 -5.95 -23.43 26.64
C THR A 164 -4.68 -24.16 26.23
N LYS A 165 -4.63 -25.49 26.36
CA LYS A 165 -3.52 -26.29 25.84
C LYS A 165 -3.29 -26.08 24.34
N ALA A 166 -4.36 -26.11 23.54
CA ALA A 166 -4.25 -25.88 22.09
C ALA A 166 -3.72 -24.47 21.77
N VAL A 167 -4.06 -23.46 22.56
CA VAL A 167 -3.49 -22.11 22.43
C VAL A 167 -2.01 -22.09 22.79
N TYR A 168 -1.59 -22.75 23.89
CA TYR A 168 -0.18 -22.87 24.25
C TYR A 168 0.63 -23.62 23.20
N ASP A 169 0.08 -24.70 22.63
CA ASP A 169 0.73 -25.45 21.56
C ASP A 169 0.91 -24.58 20.30
N LYS A 170 -0.09 -23.74 19.97
CA LYS A 170 0.04 -22.75 18.88
C LYS A 170 1.09 -21.70 19.18
N ALA A 171 1.10 -21.13 20.39
CA ALA A 171 2.09 -20.13 20.80
C ALA A 171 3.52 -20.70 20.76
N LEU A 172 3.70 -21.94 21.23
CA LEU A 172 4.99 -22.63 21.21
C LEU A 172 5.46 -22.89 19.78
N ASN A 173 4.56 -23.29 18.87
CA ASN A 173 4.88 -23.44 17.46
C ASN A 173 5.28 -22.11 16.80
N ILE A 174 4.65 -20.99 17.17
CA ILE A 174 5.04 -19.66 16.67
C ILE A 174 6.45 -19.31 17.18
N LEU A 175 6.69 -19.47 18.48
CA LEU A 175 8.00 -19.18 19.08
C LEU A 175 9.13 -20.03 18.47
N GLN A 176 8.87 -21.30 18.17
CA GLN A 176 9.83 -22.16 17.48
C GLN A 176 10.14 -21.68 16.05
N LYS A 177 9.11 -21.24 15.31
CA LYS A 177 9.29 -20.68 13.97
C LYS A 177 10.07 -19.37 14.03
N ASP A 178 9.79 -18.53 15.01
CA ASP A 178 10.50 -17.26 15.17
C ASP A 178 11.95 -17.47 15.60
N ALA A 179 12.24 -18.46 16.45
CA ALA A 179 13.61 -18.83 16.79
C ALA A 179 14.44 -19.20 15.55
N ILE A 180 13.88 -20.03 14.64
CA ILE A 180 14.55 -20.39 13.38
C ILE A 180 14.77 -19.16 12.49
N ARG A 181 13.77 -18.27 12.39
CA ARG A 181 13.88 -17.03 11.61
C ARG A 181 14.95 -16.10 12.16
N PHE A 182 15.09 -15.99 13.48
CA PHE A 182 16.15 -15.18 14.08
C PHE A 182 17.54 -15.70 13.73
N ASP A 183 17.75 -17.01 13.72
CA ASP A 183 19.03 -17.60 13.29
C ASP A 183 19.34 -17.30 11.82
N GLU A 184 18.34 -17.40 10.94
CA GLU A 184 18.49 -17.06 9.51
C GLU A 184 18.84 -15.57 9.31
N VAL A 185 18.16 -14.67 10.04
CA VAL A 185 18.43 -13.23 10.00
C VAL A 185 19.83 -12.91 10.53
N LEU A 186 20.24 -13.54 11.65
CA LEU A 186 21.58 -13.34 12.23
C LEU A 186 22.68 -13.84 11.29
N GLU A 187 22.47 -14.99 10.64
CA GLU A 187 23.43 -15.52 9.66
C GLU A 187 23.47 -14.65 8.39
N GLY A 188 22.33 -14.10 7.96
CA GLY A 188 22.26 -13.09 6.90
C GLY A 188 23.08 -11.85 7.23
N LEU A 189 22.87 -11.27 8.41
CA LEU A 189 23.63 -10.12 8.89
C LEU A 189 25.14 -10.41 9.00
N ARG A 190 25.52 -11.61 9.43
CA ARG A 190 26.92 -12.02 9.49
C ARG A 190 27.57 -12.07 8.11
N LYS A 191 26.85 -12.61 7.11
CA LYS A 191 27.32 -12.61 5.72
C LYS A 191 27.45 -11.20 5.17
N ASP A 192 26.47 -10.34 5.41
CA ASP A 192 26.51 -8.94 4.98
C ASP A 192 27.70 -8.20 5.59
N LEU A 193 27.97 -8.41 6.88
CA LEU A 193 29.15 -7.85 7.55
C LEU A 193 30.44 -8.24 6.82
N VAL A 194 30.60 -9.53 6.48
CA VAL A 194 31.79 -10.00 5.75
C VAL A 194 31.90 -9.32 4.38
N HIS A 195 30.80 -9.24 3.62
CA HIS A 195 30.79 -8.58 2.31
C HIS A 195 31.10 -7.08 2.40
N GLN A 196 30.58 -6.40 3.43
CA GLN A 196 30.88 -5.00 3.70
C GLN A 196 32.36 -4.82 4.04
N CYS A 197 32.93 -5.67 4.90
CA CYS A 197 34.36 -5.66 5.22
C CYS A 197 35.21 -5.87 3.95
N GLU A 198 34.88 -6.84 3.10
CA GLU A 198 35.60 -7.07 1.84
C GLU A 198 35.53 -5.86 0.90
N SER A 199 34.36 -5.22 0.82
CA SER A 199 34.16 -4.02 0.00
C SER A 199 34.95 -2.83 0.53
N ILE A 200 35.02 -2.66 1.84
CA ILE A 200 35.86 -1.63 2.48
C ILE A 200 37.33 -1.89 2.18
N VAL A 201 37.80 -3.14 2.33
CA VAL A 201 39.20 -3.50 2.01
C VAL A 201 39.52 -3.19 0.55
N LYS A 202 38.68 -3.60 -0.39
CA LYS A 202 38.87 -3.30 -1.83
C LYS A 202 38.85 -1.80 -2.12
N ALA A 203 37.98 -1.04 -1.46
CA ALA A 203 37.93 0.42 -1.60
C ALA A 203 39.22 1.08 -1.06
N VAL A 204 39.78 0.55 0.04
CA VAL A 204 41.06 1.02 0.59
C VAL A 204 42.22 0.69 -0.34
N GLU A 205 42.29 -0.55 -0.86
CA GLU A 205 43.32 -0.94 -1.84
C GLU A 205 43.26 -0.07 -3.09
N MET A 206 42.06 0.17 -3.62
CA MET A 206 41.86 1.06 -4.76
C MET A 206 42.27 2.50 -4.41
N GLY A 207 41.93 2.99 -3.22
CA GLY A 207 42.36 4.31 -2.74
C GLY A 207 43.88 4.43 -2.61
N GLN A 208 44.55 3.37 -2.15
CA GLN A 208 46.02 3.31 -2.09
C GLN A 208 46.64 3.35 -3.48
N ASN A 209 46.16 2.53 -4.42
CA ASN A 209 46.64 2.53 -5.80
C ASN A 209 46.47 3.91 -6.47
N MET A 210 45.29 4.53 -6.30
CA MET A 210 45.03 5.88 -6.81
C MET A 210 45.96 6.94 -6.19
N SER A 211 46.28 6.79 -4.89
CA SER A 211 47.23 7.67 -4.22
C SER A 211 48.65 7.49 -4.78
N GLU A 212 49.07 6.27 -5.05
CA GLU A 212 50.37 5.97 -5.67
C GLU A 212 50.47 6.55 -7.08
N GLU A 213 49.41 6.40 -7.89
CA GLU A 213 49.29 7.00 -9.22
C GLU A 213 49.31 8.54 -9.17
N LEU A 214 48.66 9.14 -8.18
CA LEU A 214 48.71 10.58 -8.01
C LEU A 214 50.14 11.05 -7.69
N ASP A 215 50.84 10.32 -6.81
CA ASP A 215 52.22 10.64 -6.45
C ASP A 215 53.19 10.45 -7.64
N THR A 216 53.00 9.43 -8.48
CA THR A 216 53.80 9.26 -9.71
C THR A 216 53.55 10.41 -10.66
N LEU A 217 52.28 10.78 -10.91
CA LEU A 217 51.92 11.90 -11.77
C LEU A 217 52.49 13.23 -11.27
N GLN A 218 52.46 13.48 -9.95
CA GLN A 218 53.09 14.65 -9.36
C GLN A 218 54.61 14.68 -9.57
N ARG A 219 55.28 13.52 -9.46
CA ARG A 219 56.72 13.41 -9.72
C ARG A 219 57.06 13.66 -11.20
N GLU A 220 56.26 13.12 -12.12
CA GLU A 220 56.39 13.36 -13.56
C GLU A 220 56.15 14.83 -13.91
N TYR A 221 55.11 15.44 -13.34
CA TYR A 221 54.83 16.86 -13.49
C TYR A 221 56.00 17.73 -13.02
N LYS A 222 56.55 17.47 -11.82
CA LYS A 222 57.72 18.21 -11.32
C LYS A 222 58.94 18.05 -12.23
N THR A 223 59.13 16.86 -12.81
CA THR A 223 60.25 16.58 -13.72
C THR A 223 60.09 17.31 -15.04
N THR A 224 58.90 17.27 -15.62
CA THR A 224 58.58 18.01 -16.86
C THR A 224 58.63 19.52 -16.64
N GLU A 225 58.13 20.04 -15.52
CA GLU A 225 58.25 21.46 -15.15
C GLU A 225 59.72 21.90 -15.09
N ARG A 226 60.59 21.12 -14.44
CA ARG A 226 62.03 21.40 -14.40
C ARG A 226 62.65 21.40 -15.80
N ALA A 227 62.32 20.42 -16.64
CA ALA A 227 62.82 20.33 -18.02
C ALA A 227 62.36 21.51 -18.88
N VAL A 228 61.11 21.94 -18.74
CA VAL A 228 60.58 23.14 -19.41
C VAL A 228 61.32 24.38 -18.91
N ARG A 229 61.51 24.53 -17.60
CA ARG A 229 62.22 25.69 -17.02
C ARG A 229 63.68 25.75 -17.47
N THR A 230 64.39 24.61 -17.58
CA THR A 230 65.76 24.59 -18.11
C THR A 230 65.78 24.91 -19.60
N ASN A 231 64.83 24.39 -20.38
CA ASN A 231 64.69 24.70 -21.81
C ASN A 231 64.40 26.20 -22.03
N MET A 232 63.51 26.80 -21.24
CA MET A 232 63.22 28.23 -21.28
C MET A 232 64.48 29.05 -20.97
N LYS A 233 65.23 28.70 -19.91
CA LYS A 233 66.50 29.37 -19.59
C LYS A 233 67.54 29.24 -20.71
N GLN A 234 67.62 28.09 -21.38
CA GLN A 234 68.49 27.88 -22.54
C GLN A 234 68.06 28.75 -23.73
N ARG A 235 66.76 28.78 -24.05
CA ARG A 235 66.19 29.66 -25.09
C ARG A 235 66.47 31.13 -24.80
N ASP A 236 66.27 31.57 -23.56
CA ASP A 236 66.57 32.95 -23.15
C ASP A 236 68.05 33.28 -23.29
N ARG A 237 68.95 32.35 -22.96
CA ARG A 237 70.40 32.53 -23.18
C ARG A 237 70.73 32.61 -24.66
N ALA A 238 70.15 31.75 -25.49
CA ALA A 238 70.34 31.77 -26.94
C ALA A 238 69.85 33.10 -27.55
N ILE A 239 68.67 33.58 -27.15
CA ILE A 239 68.13 34.87 -27.58
C ILE A 239 69.04 36.02 -27.13
N ARG A 240 69.55 35.99 -25.89
CA ARG A 240 70.53 37.00 -25.42
C ARG A 240 71.83 36.95 -26.23
N GLY A 241 72.34 35.76 -26.56
CA GLY A 241 73.51 35.58 -27.41
C GLY A 241 73.30 36.16 -28.81
N LEU A 242 72.18 35.83 -29.45
CA LEU A 242 71.81 36.38 -30.76
C LEU A 242 71.64 37.91 -30.72
N ARG A 243 71.05 38.46 -29.65
CA ARG A 243 70.94 39.92 -29.47
C ARG A 243 72.33 40.56 -29.35
N ALA A 244 73.23 39.99 -28.56
CA ALA A 244 74.59 40.49 -28.44
C ALA A 244 75.37 40.39 -29.77
N GLU A 245 75.14 39.34 -30.56
CA GLU A 245 75.73 39.19 -31.90
C GLU A 245 75.18 40.23 -32.87
N ILE A 246 73.86 40.49 -32.85
CA ILE A 246 73.23 41.58 -33.62
C ILE A 246 73.78 42.95 -33.21
N ASP A 247 73.92 43.20 -31.91
CA ASP A 247 74.45 44.46 -31.38
C ASP A 247 75.93 44.62 -31.74
N ASN A 248 76.72 43.54 -31.70
CA ASN A 248 78.09 43.53 -32.21
C ASN A 248 78.12 43.80 -33.71
N ALA A 249 77.29 43.15 -34.53
CA ALA A 249 77.21 43.40 -35.97
C ALA A 249 76.81 44.86 -36.28
N ARG A 250 75.91 45.44 -35.48
CA ARG A 250 75.55 46.87 -35.55
C ARG A 250 76.71 47.78 -35.15
N LEU A 251 77.48 47.45 -34.13
CA LEU A 251 78.68 48.21 -33.74
C LEU A 251 79.75 48.16 -34.84
N HIS A 252 79.98 46.99 -35.43
CA HIS A 252 80.93 46.82 -36.54
C HIS A 252 80.47 47.55 -37.81
N SER A 253 79.17 47.57 -38.11
CA SER A 253 78.63 48.37 -39.21
C SER A 253 78.70 49.87 -38.92
N HIS A 254 78.50 50.30 -37.67
CA HIS A 254 78.67 51.70 -37.25
C HIS A 254 80.14 52.17 -37.21
N THR A 255 81.12 51.28 -37.02
CA THR A 255 82.54 51.63 -37.19
C THR A 255 82.97 51.77 -38.65
N GLY A 256 82.20 51.22 -39.60
CA GLY A 256 82.39 51.45 -41.04
C GLY A 256 81.61 52.63 -41.62
N ILE A 257 80.70 53.23 -40.84
CA ILE A 257 79.82 54.33 -41.28
C ILE A 257 80.02 55.51 -40.32
N ARG A 258 81.25 56.00 -40.26
CA ARG A 258 81.59 57.33 -39.69
C ARG A 258 82.23 58.22 -40.75
N GLU A 259 81.79 58.08 -41.99
CA GLU A 259 82.11 58.96 -43.11
C GLU A 259 80.94 58.97 -44.08
N SER A 260 79.88 59.70 -43.73
CA SER A 260 79.10 60.50 -44.68
C SER A 260 77.92 61.12 -43.94
N ARG A 261 77.95 62.44 -43.91
CA ARG A 261 76.98 63.32 -43.28
C ARG A 261 75.88 63.63 -44.30
N ASN A 262 74.67 63.85 -43.78
CA ASN A 262 73.52 64.53 -44.39
C ASN A 262 72.62 63.64 -45.27
N VAL A 263 71.39 63.39 -44.79
CA VAL A 263 70.11 63.71 -45.46
C VAL A 263 68.98 63.52 -44.41
N MET A 264 67.96 64.37 -44.53
CA MET A 264 66.84 64.70 -43.63
C MET A 264 65.86 63.57 -43.22
N PRO A 265 65.00 63.79 -42.19
CA PRO A 265 64.08 62.81 -41.63
C PRO A 265 62.65 62.89 -42.22
N PRO A 266 61.82 61.83 -42.09
CA PRO A 266 60.36 61.99 -42.12
C PRO A 266 59.64 61.43 -40.87
N GLN A 267 58.73 62.26 -40.37
CA GLN A 267 57.73 62.01 -39.32
C GLN A 267 56.56 61.14 -39.82
N GLN A 268 56.14 60.23 -38.93
CA GLN A 268 54.76 59.96 -38.47
C GLN A 268 53.61 59.93 -39.50
N LEU A 269 53.10 58.73 -39.76
CA LEU A 269 51.85 58.45 -40.46
C LEU A 269 50.63 58.68 -39.54
N ARG A 270 49.75 59.61 -39.90
CA ARG A 270 48.35 59.67 -39.47
C ARG A 270 47.44 59.33 -40.66
N THR A 271 46.45 58.49 -40.37
CA THR A 271 45.34 58.09 -41.23
C THR A 271 44.27 59.18 -41.30
N SER A 272 43.89 59.59 -42.51
CA SER A 272 42.60 60.25 -42.77
C SER A 272 42.30 60.17 -44.27
N SER A 273 41.17 59.58 -44.63
CA SER A 273 40.59 59.55 -45.97
C SER A 273 39.35 60.45 -45.98
N PRO A 274 39.16 61.36 -46.95
CA PRO A 274 37.99 62.24 -47.01
C PRO A 274 37.11 62.08 -48.26
N ASN A 275 35.85 62.51 -48.06
CA ASN A 275 34.86 63.07 -49.00
C ASN A 275 33.79 62.16 -49.63
N LEU A 276 32.52 62.43 -49.29
CA LEU A 276 31.55 63.14 -50.17
C LEU A 276 30.32 63.59 -49.36
N ALA A 277 29.85 64.80 -49.65
CA ALA A 277 28.77 65.54 -48.99
C ALA A 277 27.41 65.28 -49.65
N ASP A 278 26.31 65.39 -48.88
CA ASP A 278 25.12 66.15 -49.31
C ASP A 278 24.19 66.44 -48.11
N ASP A 279 23.65 67.65 -48.08
CA ASP A 279 22.77 68.19 -47.05
C ASP A 279 21.32 67.74 -47.28
N THR A 280 20.63 67.24 -46.25
CA THR A 280 19.18 67.37 -45.92
C THR A 280 18.70 66.20 -45.03
N GLU A 281 17.70 66.46 -44.17
CA GLU A 281 16.96 65.50 -43.31
C GLU A 281 17.42 65.32 -41.85
N THR A 282 17.20 66.34 -40.99
CA THR A 282 17.27 66.19 -39.52
C THR A 282 15.90 66.11 -38.84
N ASN A 283 14.92 65.36 -39.39
CA ASN A 283 13.59 65.29 -38.75
C ASN A 283 12.87 63.92 -38.80
N LYS A 284 13.54 62.82 -39.17
CA LYS A 284 12.93 61.47 -39.13
C LYS A 284 13.34 60.61 -37.93
N ASP A 285 14.54 60.81 -37.37
CA ASP A 285 15.06 59.93 -36.31
C ASP A 285 14.40 60.12 -34.94
N ALA A 286 13.78 61.29 -34.68
CA ALA A 286 13.15 61.57 -33.38
C ALA A 286 11.82 60.83 -33.17
N ILE A 287 11.11 60.49 -34.25
CA ILE A 287 9.80 59.81 -34.16
C ILE A 287 10.01 58.31 -33.91
N ASP A 288 10.98 57.68 -34.58
CA ASP A 288 11.30 56.26 -34.42
C ASP A 288 11.84 55.94 -33.02
N ASP A 289 12.73 56.79 -32.49
CA ASP A 289 13.32 56.57 -31.16
C ASP A 289 12.28 56.67 -30.03
N SER A 290 11.20 57.45 -30.23
CA SER A 290 10.09 57.57 -29.27
C SER A 290 9.16 56.35 -29.26
N VAL A 291 9.01 55.68 -30.41
CA VAL A 291 8.18 54.48 -30.55
C VAL A 291 8.93 53.28 -29.97
N VAL A 292 10.21 53.15 -30.29
CA VAL A 292 11.09 52.12 -29.72
C VAL A 292 11.19 52.23 -28.20
N LYS A 293 11.31 53.45 -27.65
CA LYS A 293 11.32 53.66 -26.19
C LYS A 293 10.01 53.22 -25.52
N ARG A 294 8.86 53.49 -26.15
CA ARG A 294 7.55 53.03 -25.65
C ARG A 294 7.44 51.50 -25.69
N GLU A 295 7.91 50.88 -26.76
CA GLU A 295 7.90 49.42 -26.91
C GLU A 295 8.84 48.72 -25.91
N ILE A 296 10.00 49.32 -25.62
CA ILE A 296 10.93 48.86 -24.58
C ILE A 296 10.28 48.98 -23.19
N THR A 297 9.56 50.07 -22.89
CA THR A 297 8.87 50.20 -21.59
C THR A 297 7.76 49.16 -21.42
N ILE A 298 6.95 48.92 -22.45
CA ILE A 298 5.90 47.89 -22.43
C ILE A 298 6.52 46.49 -22.27
N SER A 299 7.61 46.21 -22.98
CA SER A 299 8.33 44.94 -22.86
C SER A 299 8.95 44.75 -21.47
N LYS A 300 9.43 45.83 -20.85
CA LYS A 300 9.96 45.79 -19.49
C LYS A 300 8.86 45.55 -18.45
N ASP A 301 7.71 46.19 -18.62
CA ASP A 301 6.57 46.03 -17.71
C ASP A 301 5.97 44.63 -17.80
N THR A 302 5.84 44.07 -19.01
CA THR A 302 5.40 42.67 -19.19
C THR A 302 6.40 41.68 -18.60
N LEU A 303 7.71 41.88 -18.77
CA LEU A 303 8.73 41.04 -18.12
C LEU A 303 8.71 41.14 -16.59
N ASN A 304 8.39 42.31 -16.04
CA ASN A 304 8.23 42.47 -14.58
C ASN A 304 6.97 41.76 -14.06
N GLN A 305 5.86 41.81 -14.80
CA GLN A 305 4.65 41.05 -14.44
C GLN A 305 4.92 39.53 -14.47
N ILE A 306 5.66 39.04 -15.47
CA ILE A 306 6.04 37.63 -15.54
C ILE A 306 7.02 37.27 -14.42
N LYS A 307 7.95 38.17 -14.07
CA LYS A 307 8.86 38.00 -12.93
C LYS A 307 8.10 37.83 -11.61
N GLU A 308 7.07 38.63 -11.39
CA GLU A 308 6.18 38.53 -10.22
C GLU A 308 5.39 37.22 -10.23
N ALA A 309 4.77 36.87 -11.37
CA ALA A 309 4.00 35.64 -11.51
C ALA A 309 4.85 34.36 -11.35
N ALA A 310 6.10 34.38 -11.82
CA ALA A 310 7.05 33.27 -11.71
C ALA A 310 7.80 33.24 -10.37
N VAL A 311 7.61 34.25 -9.51
CA VAL A 311 8.28 34.41 -8.20
C VAL A 311 9.81 34.35 -8.34
N VAL A 312 10.35 35.15 -9.27
CA VAL A 312 11.77 35.16 -9.62
C VAL A 312 12.41 36.51 -9.24
N HIS A 313 13.66 36.50 -8.76
CA HIS A 313 14.35 37.73 -8.33
C HIS A 313 14.94 38.54 -9.51
N ARG A 314 15.40 37.87 -10.58
CA ARG A 314 15.95 38.49 -11.79
C ARG A 314 15.18 38.07 -13.04
N ILE A 315 15.03 38.97 -14.01
CA ILE A 315 14.33 38.68 -15.27
C ILE A 315 15.02 37.54 -16.06
N GLN A 316 16.35 37.42 -15.96
CA GLN A 316 17.13 36.36 -16.60
C GLN A 316 16.79 34.94 -16.11
N ASP A 317 16.24 34.84 -14.90
CA ASP A 317 15.94 33.56 -14.26
C ASP A 317 14.50 33.08 -14.57
N ILE A 318 13.70 33.86 -15.31
CA ILE A 318 12.33 33.51 -15.72
C ILE A 318 12.33 32.27 -16.61
N CYS A 319 13.10 32.29 -17.71
CA CYS A 319 13.19 31.20 -18.67
C CYS A 319 13.63 29.86 -18.04
N PRO A 320 14.75 29.77 -17.28
CA PRO A 320 15.15 28.51 -16.67
C PRO A 320 14.13 28.00 -15.65
N ARG A 321 13.44 28.91 -14.92
CA ARG A 321 12.39 28.51 -13.98
C ARG A 321 11.15 27.95 -14.68
N MET A 322 10.74 28.56 -15.77
CA MET A 322 9.62 28.06 -16.60
C MET A 322 9.95 26.71 -17.25
N GLU A 323 11.19 26.52 -17.73
CA GLU A 323 11.64 25.23 -18.25
C GLU A 323 11.63 24.14 -17.16
N GLU A 324 12.09 24.47 -15.96
CA GLU A 324 12.06 23.53 -14.84
C GLU A 324 10.63 23.20 -14.40
N GLN A 325 9.73 24.18 -14.35
CA GLN A 325 8.30 23.94 -14.11
C GLN A 325 7.68 23.04 -15.18
N LYS A 326 8.04 23.23 -16.47
CA LYS A 326 7.61 22.36 -17.56
C LYS A 326 8.14 20.93 -17.37
N ARG A 327 9.41 20.76 -16.98
CA ARG A 327 10.00 19.43 -16.69
C ARG A 327 9.32 18.76 -15.49
N GLN A 328 9.06 19.51 -14.42
CA GLN A 328 8.35 19.00 -13.24
C GLN A 328 6.93 18.58 -13.58
N LYS A 329 6.19 19.40 -14.34
CA LYS A 329 4.86 19.04 -14.85
C LYS A 329 4.89 17.77 -15.69
N ALA A 330 5.88 17.61 -16.58
CA ALA A 330 6.02 16.41 -17.39
C ALA A 330 6.31 15.16 -16.54
N ARG A 331 7.16 15.28 -15.51
CA ARG A 331 7.43 14.19 -14.55
C ARG A 331 6.18 13.81 -13.75
N LEU A 332 5.45 14.79 -13.24
CA LEU A 332 4.22 14.56 -12.48
C LEU A 332 3.13 13.92 -13.35
N LEU A 333 2.95 14.38 -14.58
CA LEU A 333 2.02 13.75 -15.53
C LEU A 333 2.39 12.29 -15.81
N LYS A 334 3.68 11.99 -15.95
CA LYS A 334 4.14 10.62 -16.12
C LYS A 334 3.84 9.77 -14.88
N GLN A 335 4.06 10.30 -13.69
CA GLN A 335 3.76 9.62 -12.43
C GLN A 335 2.25 9.37 -12.26
N VAL A 336 1.40 10.32 -12.65
CA VAL A 336 -0.05 10.14 -12.66
C VAL A 336 -0.44 9.01 -13.61
N GLN A 337 0.11 8.98 -14.83
CA GLN A 337 -0.14 7.90 -15.78
C GLN A 337 0.34 6.54 -15.25
N GLU A 338 1.53 6.48 -14.66
CA GLU A 338 2.06 5.24 -14.04
C GLU A 338 1.15 4.76 -12.89
N ASN A 339 0.59 5.68 -12.09
CA ASN A 339 -0.36 5.36 -11.03
C ASN A 339 -1.72 4.89 -11.57
N GLU A 340 -2.24 5.51 -12.63
CA GLU A 340 -3.47 5.07 -13.30
C GLU A 340 -3.31 3.66 -13.87
N GLU A 341 -2.17 3.36 -14.52
CA GLU A 341 -1.84 2.02 -15.00
C GLU A 341 -1.68 1.00 -13.86
N GLN A 342 -1.17 1.41 -12.70
CA GLN A 342 -1.13 0.55 -11.50
C GLN A 342 -2.53 0.28 -10.96
N LEU A 343 -3.38 1.31 -10.88
CA LEU A 343 -4.77 1.17 -10.44
C LEU A 343 -5.54 0.24 -11.37
N SER A 344 -5.44 0.40 -12.70
CA SER A 344 -6.07 -0.49 -13.67
C SER A 344 -5.58 -1.93 -13.52
N ARG A 345 -4.27 -2.15 -13.32
CA ARG A 345 -3.74 -3.49 -13.06
C ARG A 345 -4.26 -4.11 -11.77
N MET A 346 -4.40 -3.31 -10.71
CA MET A 346 -4.99 -3.77 -9.45
C MET A 346 -6.46 -4.14 -9.60
N LEU A 347 -7.22 -3.35 -10.37
CA LEU A 347 -8.62 -3.65 -10.69
C LEU A 347 -8.75 -4.92 -11.54
N ASP A 348 -7.89 -5.10 -12.54
CA ASP A 348 -7.87 -6.32 -13.36
C ASP A 348 -7.55 -7.55 -12.51
N LEU A 349 -6.58 -7.44 -11.58
CA LEU A 349 -6.24 -8.51 -10.66
C LEU A 349 -7.39 -8.82 -9.70
N HIS A 350 -8.08 -7.80 -9.19
CA HIS A 350 -9.26 -7.97 -8.35
C HIS A 350 -10.37 -8.72 -9.11
N ASN A 351 -10.66 -8.30 -10.34
CA ASN A 351 -11.66 -8.96 -11.19
C ASN A 351 -11.26 -10.42 -11.50
N GLN A 352 -9.98 -10.70 -11.74
CA GLN A 352 -9.48 -12.06 -11.92
C GLN A 352 -9.62 -12.91 -10.65
N LEU A 353 -9.34 -12.32 -9.48
CA LEU A 353 -9.52 -12.96 -8.18
C LEU A 353 -11.00 -13.25 -7.91
N ASP A 354 -11.91 -12.33 -8.26
CA ASP A 354 -13.35 -12.52 -8.13
C ASP A 354 -13.84 -13.65 -9.03
N VAL A 355 -13.43 -13.67 -10.30
CA VAL A 355 -13.75 -14.76 -11.22
C VAL A 355 -13.13 -16.07 -10.74
N MET A 356 -11.91 -16.06 -10.22
CA MET A 356 -11.28 -17.25 -9.67
C MET A 356 -11.98 -17.72 -8.38
N LEU A 357 -12.43 -16.79 -7.52
CA LEU A 357 -13.22 -17.10 -6.34
C LEU A 357 -14.56 -17.70 -6.77
N GLU A 358 -15.21 -17.14 -7.77
CA GLU A 358 -16.45 -17.65 -8.34
C GLU A 358 -16.24 -19.06 -8.93
N VAL A 359 -15.19 -19.26 -9.73
CA VAL A 359 -14.83 -20.57 -10.31
C VAL A 359 -14.45 -21.57 -9.22
N VAL A 360 -13.63 -21.19 -8.24
CA VAL A 360 -13.30 -22.03 -7.08
C VAL A 360 -14.58 -22.36 -6.34
N MET A 361 -15.42 -21.38 -6.00
CA MET A 361 -16.73 -21.61 -5.39
C MET A 361 -17.54 -22.63 -6.22
N TYR A 362 -17.70 -22.45 -7.53
CA TYR A 362 -18.48 -23.37 -8.37
C TYR A 362 -17.87 -24.78 -8.49
N HIS A 363 -16.55 -24.92 -8.43
CA HIS A 363 -15.85 -26.19 -8.68
C HIS A 363 -15.36 -26.89 -7.39
N THR A 364 -15.30 -26.20 -6.25
CA THR A 364 -14.93 -26.72 -4.92
C THR A 364 -16.08 -26.71 -3.93
N MET A 365 -17.34 -26.46 -4.35
CA MET A 365 -18.54 -26.75 -3.55
C MET A 365 -18.51 -28.21 -3.08
N THR A 366 -17.91 -28.47 -1.92
CA THR A 366 -18.35 -29.51 -1.01
C THR A 366 -19.70 -29.07 -0.43
N ASP A 367 -20.54 -30.03 -0.03
CA ASP A 367 -21.86 -29.74 0.55
C ASP A 367 -21.79 -28.75 1.73
N GLU A 368 -20.64 -28.66 2.40
CA GLU A 368 -20.34 -27.72 3.48
C GLU A 368 -20.38 -26.25 3.03
N ALA A 369 -19.93 -25.91 1.83
CA ALA A 369 -19.92 -24.53 1.34
C ALA A 369 -21.32 -24.07 0.89
N LYS A 370 -22.20 -25.00 0.47
CA LYS A 370 -23.62 -24.71 0.25
C LYS A 370 -24.33 -24.46 1.58
N GLN A 371 -24.02 -25.25 2.61
CA GLN A 371 -24.55 -25.03 3.96
C GLN A 371 -24.15 -23.66 4.53
N ILE A 372 -22.89 -23.25 4.37
CA ILE A 372 -22.44 -21.91 4.80
C ILE A 372 -23.17 -20.78 4.06
N LYS A 373 -23.49 -20.97 2.77
CA LYS A 373 -24.25 -19.98 2.00
C LYS A 373 -25.70 -19.88 2.51
N GLU A 374 -26.36 -21.01 2.71
CA GLU A 374 -27.72 -21.06 3.27
C GLU A 374 -27.78 -20.50 4.69
N GLU A 375 -26.76 -20.76 5.52
CA GLU A 375 -26.64 -20.16 6.86
C GLU A 375 -26.43 -18.64 6.80
N LYS A 376 -25.61 -18.16 5.85
CA LYS A 376 -25.41 -16.72 5.64
C LYS A 376 -26.69 -16.02 5.21
N GLU A 377 -27.45 -16.61 4.27
CA GLU A 377 -28.73 -16.04 3.83
C GLU A 377 -29.74 -16.00 4.98
N LYS A 378 -29.85 -17.06 5.78
CA LYS A 378 -30.70 -17.07 6.99
C LYS A 378 -30.30 -16.02 8.02
N LEU A 379 -29.00 -15.85 8.28
CA LEU A 379 -28.51 -14.83 9.20
C LEU A 379 -28.76 -13.42 8.68
N GLN A 380 -28.74 -13.20 7.37
CA GLN A 380 -29.11 -11.91 6.78
C GLN A 380 -30.60 -11.62 6.94
N GLU A 381 -31.47 -12.59 6.71
CA GLU A 381 -32.91 -12.46 6.95
C GLU A 381 -33.21 -12.16 8.44
N GLU A 382 -32.53 -12.84 9.37
CA GLU A 382 -32.72 -12.60 10.81
C GLU A 382 -32.22 -11.21 11.25
N ILE A 383 -31.14 -10.69 10.64
CA ILE A 383 -30.66 -9.32 10.89
C ILE A 383 -31.67 -8.29 10.36
N GLU A 384 -32.24 -8.53 9.18
CA GLU A 384 -33.26 -7.64 8.60
C GLU A 384 -34.52 -7.61 9.48
N GLU A 385 -35.00 -8.78 9.93
CA GLU A 385 -36.15 -8.88 10.83
C GLU A 385 -35.89 -8.17 12.18
N GLN A 386 -34.69 -8.35 12.77
CA GLN A 386 -34.31 -7.62 13.98
C GLN A 386 -34.21 -6.10 13.75
N SER A 387 -33.78 -5.67 12.57
CA SER A 387 -33.70 -4.25 12.23
C SER A 387 -35.09 -3.61 12.11
N GLU A 388 -36.07 -4.33 11.56
CA GLU A 388 -37.46 -3.87 11.48
C GLU A 388 -38.09 -3.75 12.88
N ILE A 389 -37.84 -4.73 13.75
CA ILE A 389 -38.30 -4.68 15.16
C ILE A 389 -37.67 -3.49 15.90
N LEU A 390 -36.38 -3.20 15.67
CA LEU A 390 -35.71 -2.04 16.27
C LEU A 390 -36.30 -0.71 15.79
N ILE A 391 -36.63 -0.60 14.49
CA ILE A 391 -37.30 0.60 13.96
C ILE A 391 -38.66 0.77 14.63
N GLN A 392 -39.46 -0.29 14.73
CA GLN A 392 -40.80 -0.22 15.29
C GLN A 392 -40.80 0.10 16.79
N THR A 393 -39.89 -0.51 17.57
CA THR A 393 -39.73 -0.20 19.00
C THR A 393 -39.25 1.24 19.23
N ASN A 394 -38.42 1.78 18.36
CA ASN A 394 -37.99 3.18 18.42
C ASN A 394 -39.15 4.14 18.12
N GLU A 395 -40.01 3.82 17.15
CA GLU A 395 -41.23 4.59 16.89
C GLU A 395 -42.19 4.60 18.09
N ASP A 396 -42.36 3.45 18.75
CA ASP A 396 -43.15 3.32 19.98
C ASP A 396 -42.56 4.14 21.13
N LEU A 397 -41.23 4.12 21.30
CA LEU A 397 -40.54 4.95 22.30
C LEU A 397 -40.74 6.45 22.04
N ILE A 398 -40.66 6.89 20.78
CA ILE A 398 -40.92 8.29 20.40
C ILE A 398 -42.38 8.67 20.69
N SER A 399 -43.34 7.78 20.38
CA SER A 399 -44.77 7.98 20.67
C SER A 399 -45.03 8.08 22.18
N MET A 400 -44.40 7.21 22.97
CA MET A 400 -44.44 7.26 24.44
C MET A 400 -43.77 8.51 25.00
N GLY A 401 -42.63 8.92 24.45
CA GLY A 401 -41.95 10.15 24.81
C GLY A 401 -42.84 11.38 24.61
N LYS A 402 -43.49 11.48 23.44
CA LYS A 402 -44.46 12.56 23.14
C LYS A 402 -45.63 12.59 24.13
N LYS A 403 -46.20 11.44 24.47
CA LYS A 403 -47.28 11.34 25.48
C LYS A 403 -46.80 11.76 26.87
N THR A 404 -45.61 11.35 27.28
CA THR A 404 -45.03 11.73 28.58
C THR A 404 -44.76 13.24 28.67
N VAL A 405 -44.25 13.85 27.60
CA VAL A 405 -44.07 15.32 27.52
C VAL A 405 -45.41 16.04 27.57
N ALA A 406 -46.43 15.56 26.85
CA ALA A 406 -47.78 16.13 26.91
C ALA A 406 -48.39 16.04 28.33
N VAL A 407 -48.19 14.93 29.05
CA VAL A 407 -48.63 14.80 30.45
C VAL A 407 -47.85 15.75 31.36
N ARG A 408 -46.53 15.88 31.19
CA ARG A 408 -45.70 16.77 32.01
C ARG A 408 -46.08 18.24 31.81
N THR A 409 -46.28 18.66 30.56
CA THR A 409 -46.71 20.04 30.23
C THR A 409 -48.11 20.33 30.75
N ALA A 410 -49.06 19.39 30.63
CA ALA A 410 -50.39 19.53 31.21
C ALA A 410 -50.35 19.64 32.75
N LEU A 411 -49.51 18.85 33.43
CA LEU A 411 -49.35 18.92 34.88
C LEU A 411 -48.69 20.24 35.33
N LEU A 412 -47.69 20.74 34.60
CA LEU A 412 -47.08 22.04 34.86
C LEU A 412 -48.08 23.18 34.66
N SER A 413 -48.86 23.15 33.58
CA SER A 413 -49.93 24.11 33.32
C SER A 413 -50.99 24.09 34.42
N LEU A 414 -51.40 22.90 34.88
CA LEU A 414 -52.37 22.75 35.95
C LEU A 414 -51.81 23.20 37.30
N ASN A 415 -50.53 22.96 37.57
CA ASN A 415 -49.86 23.46 38.77
C ASN A 415 -49.79 25.00 38.78
N LEU A 416 -49.44 25.63 37.65
CA LEU A 416 -49.45 27.08 37.47
C LEU A 416 -50.86 27.67 37.70
N MET A 417 -51.90 27.02 37.15
CA MET A 417 -53.28 27.43 37.39
C MET A 417 -53.67 27.30 38.87
N LEU A 418 -53.27 26.22 39.54
CA LEU A 418 -53.54 26.01 40.96
C LEU A 418 -52.78 27.00 41.86
N ASP A 419 -51.58 27.42 41.48
CA ASP A 419 -50.82 28.44 42.20
C ASP A 419 -51.52 29.81 42.22
N THR A 420 -52.34 30.11 41.21
CA THR A 420 -53.14 31.36 41.21
C THR A 420 -54.30 31.33 42.22
N VAL A 421 -54.76 30.13 42.62
CA VAL A 421 -55.91 29.93 43.53
C VAL A 421 -55.46 29.56 44.95
N TYR A 422 -54.32 28.90 45.09
CA TYR A 422 -53.76 28.45 46.36
C TYR A 422 -53.10 29.63 47.12
N ARG A 423 -53.87 30.37 47.92
CA ARG A 423 -53.32 31.36 48.88
C ARG A 423 -53.02 30.74 50.24
N GLY A 424 -52.27 29.64 50.24
CA GLY A 424 -51.81 28.96 51.45
C GLY A 424 -50.34 29.22 51.70
N THR A 425 -50.06 29.99 52.76
CA THR A 425 -48.80 30.18 53.52
C THR A 425 -47.49 29.88 52.79
N GLU A 426 -46.70 30.94 52.59
CA GLU A 426 -45.29 30.90 52.18
C GLU A 426 -44.52 29.77 52.90
N MET A 427 -44.41 28.61 52.26
CA MET A 427 -43.39 27.63 52.59
C MET A 427 -42.13 28.06 51.86
N SER A 428 -41.34 28.83 52.62
CA SER A 428 -39.94 29.14 52.37
C SER A 428 -39.22 28.02 51.64
N LEU A 429 -38.71 28.34 50.45
CA LEU A 429 -37.83 27.51 49.63
C LEU A 429 -36.36 27.65 50.07
N TYR A 430 -36.11 28.06 51.32
CA TYR A 430 -34.78 28.21 51.90
C TYR A 430 -34.53 27.16 52.98
N GLU A 431 -34.00 26.01 52.57
CA GLU A 431 -33.04 25.23 53.34
C GLU A 431 -32.48 24.14 52.44
N ILE A 432 -31.36 24.43 51.77
CA ILE A 432 -30.18 23.57 51.58
C ILE A 432 -29.14 24.45 50.86
N SER A 433 -28.19 24.91 51.66
CA SER A 433 -26.79 25.26 51.34
C SER A 433 -26.50 25.93 49.99
N MET A 434 -26.15 27.22 50.01
CA MET A 434 -24.91 27.69 49.39
C MET A 434 -24.56 29.11 49.87
N ASP A 435 -23.31 29.23 50.32
CA ASP A 435 -22.62 30.49 50.56
C ASP A 435 -22.70 31.43 49.35
N VAL A 436 -22.88 32.70 49.67
CA VAL A 436 -22.99 33.83 48.74
C VAL A 436 -21.64 34.53 48.66
N ASP A 437 -21.22 34.82 47.43
CA ASP A 437 -20.45 36.00 46.99
C ASP A 437 -20.68 36.06 45.45
N ASP A 438 -20.98 37.14 44.74
CA ASP A 438 -21.11 38.56 45.05
C ASP A 438 -21.90 39.23 43.88
N GLN A 439 -22.32 40.47 44.12
CA GLN A 439 -23.12 41.44 43.35
C GLN A 439 -23.12 41.45 41.79
N SER A 440 -24.31 41.64 41.18
CA SER A 440 -24.72 42.89 40.45
C SER A 440 -25.81 42.70 39.35
N VAL A 441 -26.87 43.53 39.48
CA VAL A 441 -27.68 44.26 38.47
C VAL A 441 -28.32 43.51 37.27
N ASN A 442 -29.66 43.50 37.29
CA ASN A 442 -30.63 43.50 36.19
C ASN A 442 -30.32 42.68 34.93
N ALA A 443 -30.75 41.41 34.93
CA ALA A 443 -31.24 40.73 33.75
C ALA A 443 -32.25 39.66 34.20
N THR A 444 -33.26 39.45 33.37
CA THR A 444 -34.34 38.46 33.45
C THR A 444 -33.86 37.17 34.15
N ARG A 445 -34.47 36.82 35.29
CA ARG A 445 -34.21 35.53 35.95
C ARG A 445 -34.59 34.43 34.95
N PRO A 446 -33.66 33.55 34.54
CA PRO A 446 -34.06 32.32 33.89
C PRO A 446 -34.89 31.56 34.92
N LEU A 447 -36.09 31.12 34.54
CA LEU A 447 -36.85 30.17 35.33
C LEU A 447 -35.98 28.90 35.44
N ARG A 448 -35.26 28.78 36.55
CA ARG A 448 -34.54 27.56 36.94
C ARG A 448 -35.53 26.40 36.81
N GLN A 449 -35.23 25.50 35.89
CA GLN A 449 -35.95 24.23 35.70
C GLN A 449 -36.02 23.50 37.05
N PRO A 450 -37.21 23.19 37.60
CA PRO A 450 -37.29 22.21 38.67
C PRO A 450 -37.12 20.83 38.04
N ASN A 451 -35.95 20.22 38.28
CA ASN A 451 -35.68 18.80 38.07
C ASN A 451 -36.56 17.95 38.98
N THR A 452 -37.84 17.86 38.67
CA THR A 452 -38.82 17.05 39.43
C THR A 452 -39.52 16.09 38.48
N GLU A 453 -39.38 14.78 38.76
CA GLU A 453 -40.04 13.67 38.08
C GLU A 453 -41.55 13.92 37.94
N ALA A 454 -42.16 13.50 36.83
CA ALA A 454 -43.59 13.71 36.56
C ALA A 454 -44.52 13.14 37.67
N LEU A 455 -44.07 12.11 38.39
CA LEU A 455 -44.76 11.55 39.56
C LEU A 455 -44.81 12.55 40.73
N SER A 456 -43.70 13.23 41.01
CA SER A 456 -43.66 14.26 42.06
C SER A 456 -44.54 15.48 41.74
N LEU A 457 -44.64 15.85 40.46
CA LEU A 457 -45.57 16.88 39.99
C LEU A 457 -47.03 16.44 40.14
N MET A 458 -47.37 15.17 39.84
CA MET A 458 -48.71 14.64 40.11
C MET A 458 -49.06 14.64 41.59
N GLU A 459 -48.12 14.28 42.47
CA GLU A 459 -48.33 14.34 43.92
C GLU A 459 -48.55 15.77 44.42
N LEU A 460 -47.81 16.73 43.89
CA LEU A 460 -47.97 18.15 44.24
C LEU A 460 -49.34 18.68 43.78
N VAL A 461 -49.70 18.38 42.53
CA VAL A 461 -50.99 18.75 41.94
C VAL A 461 -52.15 18.09 42.71
N THR A 462 -52.07 16.80 43.02
CA THR A 462 -53.12 16.11 43.78
C THR A 462 -53.26 16.63 45.20
N LYS A 463 -52.18 17.04 45.88
CA LYS A 463 -52.24 17.73 47.17
C LYS A 463 -52.94 19.08 47.06
N LYS A 464 -52.60 19.89 46.05
CA LYS A 464 -53.25 21.20 45.81
C LYS A 464 -54.72 21.08 45.42
N VAL A 465 -55.08 20.10 44.59
CA VAL A 465 -56.48 19.79 44.24
C VAL A 465 -57.25 19.29 45.46
N LYS A 466 -56.68 18.39 46.27
CA LYS A 466 -57.32 17.92 47.52
C LYS A 466 -57.60 19.08 48.48
N TRP A 467 -56.66 19.99 48.66
CA TRP A 467 -56.90 21.21 49.44
C TRP A 467 -58.03 22.05 48.86
N LEU A 468 -58.07 22.23 47.54
CA LEU A 468 -59.13 22.99 46.88
C LEU A 468 -60.51 22.33 47.06
N VAL A 469 -60.56 21.00 47.01
CA VAL A 469 -61.77 20.20 47.24
C VAL A 469 -62.20 20.24 48.72
N GLU A 470 -61.26 20.26 49.66
CA GLU A 470 -61.53 20.39 51.10
C GLU A 470 -62.02 21.80 51.50
N GLN A 471 -61.68 22.83 50.71
CA GLN A 471 -62.15 24.21 50.92
C GLN A 471 -63.54 24.48 50.31
N VAL A 472 -64.07 23.57 49.50
CA VAL A 472 -65.41 23.71 48.90
C VAL A 472 -66.43 22.94 49.74
N SER A 473 -67.29 23.66 50.45
CA SER A 473 -68.45 23.08 51.15
C SER A 473 -69.43 22.45 50.13
N PRO A 474 -70.04 21.28 50.42
CA PRO A 474 -71.01 20.65 49.53
C PRO A 474 -72.28 21.49 49.27
N GLU A 475 -72.49 22.60 49.99
CA GLU A 475 -73.65 23.49 49.81
C GLU A 475 -73.52 24.51 48.65
N ASP A 476 -72.33 24.73 48.10
CA ASP A 476 -72.11 25.71 47.01
C ASP A 476 -72.17 25.10 45.58
N LEU A 477 -72.40 23.78 45.47
CA LEU A 477 -72.42 23.06 44.18
C LEU A 477 -73.74 23.19 43.38
N GLU A 478 -74.81 23.73 43.98
CA GLU A 478 -76.11 23.92 43.29
C GLU A 478 -76.33 25.33 42.72
N ALA A 479 -75.46 26.29 43.00
CA ALA A 479 -75.56 27.62 42.40
C ALA A 479 -74.87 27.64 41.02
N LYS A 480 -75.67 27.69 39.95
CA LYS A 480 -75.22 27.92 38.56
C LYS A 480 -74.09 28.97 38.51
N PRO A 481 -72.91 28.69 37.92
CA PRO A 481 -71.81 29.64 37.89
C PRO A 481 -72.16 30.77 36.93
N LYS A 482 -72.70 31.86 37.48
CA LYS A 482 -72.88 33.11 36.75
C LYS A 482 -71.61 33.95 36.88
N VAL A 483 -70.93 34.09 35.74
CA VAL A 483 -70.19 35.28 35.28
C VAL A 483 -68.71 35.44 35.68
N THR A 484 -68.13 34.68 36.61
CA THR A 484 -66.70 34.88 36.96
C THR A 484 -65.69 34.09 36.12
N THR A 485 -66.08 33.04 35.38
CA THR A 485 -65.14 32.25 34.57
C THR A 485 -64.83 32.86 33.20
N LYS A 486 -65.75 33.65 32.60
CA LYS A 486 -65.47 34.32 31.31
C LYS A 486 -64.47 35.46 31.43
N LEU A 487 -64.47 36.19 32.54
CA LEU A 487 -63.54 37.32 32.74
C LEU A 487 -62.11 36.87 33.04
N ALA A 488 -61.93 35.71 33.68
CA ALA A 488 -60.61 35.13 33.93
C ALA A 488 -59.98 34.57 32.65
N ILE A 489 -60.78 33.91 31.80
CA ILE A 489 -60.29 33.32 30.54
C ILE A 489 -59.95 34.41 29.50
N GLU A 490 -60.72 35.49 29.41
CA GLU A 490 -60.46 36.57 28.43
C GLU A 490 -59.32 37.52 28.83
N SER A 491 -58.98 37.62 30.12
CA SER A 491 -57.87 38.47 30.59
C SER A 491 -56.51 37.75 30.58
N THR A 492 -56.48 36.41 30.66
CA THR A 492 -55.24 35.62 30.55
C THR A 492 -54.93 35.16 29.12
N SER A 493 -55.92 35.10 28.21
CA SER A 493 -55.67 34.68 26.82
C SER A 493 -55.08 35.77 25.92
N LYS A 494 -54.90 37.01 26.40
CA LYS A 494 -54.44 38.15 25.58
C LYS A 494 -53.14 38.80 26.03
N ALA A 495 -52.45 38.25 27.04
CA ALA A 495 -51.14 38.74 27.44
C ALA A 495 -50.18 37.56 27.67
N GLY A 496 -49.34 37.28 26.66
CA GLY A 496 -48.03 36.65 26.85
C GLY A 496 -47.87 35.15 26.61
N ILE A 497 -48.93 34.35 26.47
CA ILE A 497 -48.78 32.88 26.52
C ILE A 497 -48.36 32.25 25.18
N GLU A 498 -48.73 32.83 24.02
CA GLU A 498 -48.36 32.26 22.71
C GLU A 498 -46.88 32.51 22.36
N ASP A 499 -46.30 33.65 22.72
CA ASP A 499 -44.89 33.96 22.40
C ASP A 499 -43.89 33.29 23.36
N GLU A 500 -44.31 32.90 24.57
CA GLU A 500 -43.43 32.36 25.59
C GLU A 500 -43.35 30.82 25.55
N ALA A 501 -44.43 30.14 25.13
CA ALA A 501 -44.42 28.69 24.91
C ALA A 501 -43.58 28.28 23.69
N ASP A 502 -43.63 29.05 22.60
CA ASP A 502 -42.83 28.78 21.40
C ASP A 502 -41.33 29.08 21.63
N ASN A 503 -41.01 30.08 22.47
CA ASN A 503 -39.63 30.35 22.90
C ASN A 503 -39.09 29.27 23.87
N ILE A 504 -39.91 28.73 24.77
CA ILE A 504 -39.53 27.62 25.66
C ILE A 504 -39.30 26.33 24.87
N VAL A 505 -40.10 26.05 23.84
CA VAL A 505 -39.90 24.89 22.97
C VAL A 505 -38.64 25.04 22.12
N SER A 506 -38.30 26.26 21.68
CA SER A 506 -37.05 26.54 20.96
C SER A 506 -35.82 26.40 21.86
N ASP A 507 -35.81 27.03 23.04
CA ASP A 507 -34.69 26.94 24.00
C ASP A 507 -34.47 25.51 24.53
N MET A 508 -35.54 24.72 24.71
CA MET A 508 -35.43 23.31 25.13
C MET A 508 -34.95 22.37 24.01
N LEU A 509 -35.14 22.74 22.73
CA LEU A 509 -34.59 22.00 21.60
C LEU A 509 -33.12 22.35 21.36
N ASP A 510 -32.71 23.58 21.67
CA ASP A 510 -31.31 24.02 21.60
C ASP A 510 -30.47 23.44 22.76
N GLU A 511 -31.01 23.31 23.99
CA GLU A 511 -30.30 22.68 25.13
C GLU A 511 -30.09 21.16 24.97
N LEU A 512 -30.91 20.47 24.16
CA LEU A 512 -30.70 19.05 23.82
C LEU A 512 -29.56 18.85 22.80
N GLU A 513 -29.06 19.95 22.22
CA GLU A 513 -27.95 19.96 21.26
C GLU A 513 -26.59 20.26 21.92
N ASP A 514 -26.57 20.68 23.20
CA ASP A 514 -25.35 21.12 23.91
C ASP A 514 -24.75 20.06 24.88
N MET A 515 -25.18 18.80 24.78
CA MET A 515 -24.60 17.67 25.53
C MET A 515 -23.61 16.86 24.69
N ASP A 516 -22.72 17.54 23.97
CA ASP A 516 -21.68 16.90 23.16
C ASP A 516 -20.32 16.92 23.86
N ASP A 517 -19.75 15.72 24.01
CA ASP A 517 -18.39 15.43 24.46
C ASP A 517 -17.40 16.00 23.42
N PRO A 518 -16.46 16.90 23.79
CA PRO A 518 -15.58 17.61 22.84
C PRO A 518 -14.66 16.71 22.00
N ASP A 519 -14.58 15.40 22.29
CA ASP A 519 -13.79 14.42 21.56
C ASP A 519 -14.61 13.55 20.58
N VAL A 520 -15.93 13.73 20.48
CA VAL A 520 -16.80 12.94 19.59
C VAL A 520 -17.43 13.84 18.52
N LEU A 521 -17.15 13.52 17.24
CA LEU A 521 -17.74 14.21 16.09
C LEU A 521 -19.27 14.13 16.12
N THR A 522 -19.94 15.29 16.14
CA THR A 522 -21.40 15.35 16.24
C THR A 522 -22.07 14.81 14.97
N ARG A 523 -23.34 14.38 15.05
CA ARG A 523 -24.08 13.89 13.87
C ARG A 523 -24.20 14.97 12.77
N LYS A 524 -24.23 16.25 13.16
CA LYS A 524 -24.21 17.39 12.23
C LYS A 524 -22.85 17.48 11.55
N ASP A 525 -21.75 17.29 12.28
CA ASP A 525 -20.39 17.25 11.72
C ASP A 525 -20.17 16.05 10.81
N ILE A 526 -20.61 14.85 11.20
CA ILE A 526 -20.54 13.65 10.37
C ILE A 526 -21.38 13.81 9.10
N LYS A 527 -22.57 14.43 9.17
CA LYS A 527 -23.38 14.75 7.98
C LYS A 527 -22.75 15.84 7.14
N ALA A 528 -22.13 16.86 7.75
CA ALA A 528 -21.43 17.92 7.04
C ALA A 528 -20.19 17.37 6.33
N GLU A 529 -19.44 16.48 6.98
CA GLU A 529 -18.25 15.83 6.45
C GLU A 529 -18.60 14.78 5.39
N SER A 530 -19.67 14.01 5.59
CA SER A 530 -20.22 13.08 4.57
C SER A 530 -20.75 13.86 3.36
N LYS A 531 -21.47 14.96 3.58
CA LYS A 531 -21.92 15.84 2.49
C LYS A 531 -20.75 16.48 1.77
N ARG A 532 -19.72 16.93 2.50
CA ARG A 532 -18.47 17.45 1.93
C ARG A 532 -17.73 16.38 1.12
N LEU A 533 -17.66 15.14 1.59
CA LEU A 533 -17.04 14.01 0.88
C LEU A 533 -17.81 13.65 -0.39
N VAL A 534 -19.14 13.66 -0.35
CA VAL A 534 -20.00 13.43 -1.52
C VAL A 534 -19.86 14.58 -2.53
N GLU A 535 -19.84 15.84 -2.06
CA GLU A 535 -19.59 17.02 -2.93
C GLU A 535 -18.16 17.02 -3.50
N LEU A 536 -17.17 16.48 -2.78
CA LEU A 536 -15.81 16.24 -3.28
C LEU A 536 -15.75 15.14 -4.34
N TYR A 537 -16.58 14.11 -4.21
CA TYR A 537 -16.67 13.01 -5.16
C TYR A 537 -17.37 13.45 -6.46
N ASP A 538 -18.40 14.29 -6.34
CA ASP A 538 -19.14 14.86 -7.48
C ASP A 538 -18.39 16.02 -8.16
N ASN A 539 -17.47 16.71 -7.47
CA ASN A 539 -16.69 17.80 -8.05
C ASN A 539 -15.25 17.89 -7.51
N PRO A 540 -14.29 17.13 -8.07
CA PRO A 540 -12.90 17.07 -7.58
C PRO A 540 -12.12 18.39 -7.70
N ARG A 541 -12.69 19.44 -8.33
CA ARG A 541 -12.11 20.79 -8.36
C ARG A 541 -12.32 21.59 -7.08
N ALA A 542 -13.26 21.20 -6.21
CA ALA A 542 -13.56 21.91 -4.97
C ALA A 542 -12.41 21.84 -3.93
N MET A 543 -11.50 20.86 -4.04
CA MET A 543 -10.31 20.76 -3.18
C MET A 543 -9.39 22.00 -3.21
N PHE A 544 -9.44 22.79 -4.28
CA PHE A 544 -8.49 23.89 -4.50
C PHE A 544 -9.07 25.29 -4.25
N GLU A 545 -10.36 25.41 -3.90
CA GLU A 545 -11.00 26.72 -3.75
C GLU A 545 -10.99 27.27 -2.31
N ASP A 546 -10.73 26.44 -1.29
CA ASP A 546 -10.96 26.82 0.12
C ASP A 546 -9.70 27.04 0.98
N GLN A 547 -8.53 27.24 0.36
CA GLN A 547 -7.36 27.77 1.06
C GLN A 547 -7.01 29.16 0.55
N GLY A 548 -7.61 30.20 1.14
CA GLY A 548 -7.05 31.54 1.38
C GLY A 548 -6.16 32.23 0.34
N GLY A 549 -6.21 31.84 -0.93
CA GLY A 549 -5.36 32.36 -2.01
C GLY A 549 -6.07 33.43 -2.85
N PRO A 550 -5.34 34.25 -3.62
CA PRO A 550 -5.91 35.38 -4.32
C PRO A 550 -6.96 34.91 -5.34
N LYS A 551 -8.18 35.46 -5.23
CA LYS A 551 -9.29 35.18 -6.15
C LYS A 551 -8.91 35.58 -7.59
N TYR A 552 -8.65 34.61 -8.45
CA TYR A 552 -8.53 34.85 -9.89
C TYR A 552 -9.92 35.09 -10.48
N LYS A 553 -10.12 36.30 -11.01
CA LYS A 553 -11.31 36.66 -11.79
C LYS A 553 -11.38 35.79 -13.04
N LYS A 554 -12.50 35.07 -13.22
CA LYS A 554 -12.84 34.39 -14.47
C LYS A 554 -12.95 35.44 -15.58
N HIS A 555 -12.00 35.45 -16.52
CA HIS A 555 -12.21 36.05 -17.83
C HIS A 555 -13.10 35.12 -18.65
N LYS A 556 -14.27 35.63 -19.07
CA LYS A 556 -15.03 35.08 -20.18
C LYS A 556 -14.16 35.15 -21.43
N CYS A 557 -14.02 34.03 -22.13
CA CYS A 557 -13.64 34.04 -23.54
C CYS A 557 -14.71 33.30 -24.34
N PHE A 558 -14.98 33.91 -25.50
CA PHE A 558 -15.77 33.46 -26.62
C PHE A 558 -15.26 32.17 -27.24
#